data_AF-A0A3B9Q0J4-F1
#
_entry.id   AF-A0A3B9Q0J4-F1
#
_cell.length_a   1.000
_cell.length_b   1.000
_cell.length_c   1.000
_cell.angle_alpha   90.00
_cell.angle_beta   90.00
_cell.angle_gamma   90.00
#
_symmetry.space_group_name_H-M   'P 1'
#
loop_
_entity.id
_entity.type
_entity.pdbx_description
1 polymer ?
#
loop_
_entity_poly.entity_id
_entity_poly.type
_entity_poly.pdbx_seq_one_letter_code
_entity_poly.pdbx_strand_id
1 'polypeptide(L)'
;GHRFEMLTIATVFLVIFVPNLLRMWYFSIVKSGVKAPVKSYFTALSELFVQMFTQKRAKDCDNKDNFRWLEHLVLVFSYLSLLFTTVFLNWFGTGSLFIIVLGYVESFLIFVITYHFVSGRIKRNKALNTFSQPSDWLFVIWLLLMGLTAFLVRLFIDLQLLENNIWMYIIHLTVLAQWALIIVPFGKWTHFLYRSFGLYFAKIKTMQKPG
;
A
#
# COMPACT_ATOMS: atom_id res chain seq x y z
N GLY A 1 9.87 13.88 -12.01
CA GLY A 1 9.17 12.95 -11.11
C GLY A 1 9.55 11.50 -11.39
N HIS A 2 9.12 10.96 -12.52
CA HIS A 2 9.11 9.52 -12.82
C HIS A 2 10.38 8.72 -12.48
N ARG A 3 11.58 9.17 -12.89
CA ARG A 3 12.84 8.46 -12.58
C ARG A 3 13.19 8.49 -11.09
N PHE A 4 12.89 9.61 -10.41
CA PHE A 4 13.09 9.74 -8.98
C PHE A 4 12.20 8.75 -8.23
N GLU A 5 10.90 8.69 -8.57
CA GLU A 5 9.95 7.75 -7.96
C GLU A 5 10.42 6.29 -8.06
N MET A 6 10.85 5.88 -9.26
CA MET A 6 11.34 4.52 -9.50
C MET A 6 12.61 4.22 -8.70
N LEU A 7 13.58 5.14 -8.68
CA LEU A 7 14.82 4.99 -7.92
C LEU A 7 14.56 4.95 -6.41
N THR A 8 13.66 5.80 -5.89
CA THR A 8 13.30 5.83 -4.49
C THR A 8 12.64 4.52 -4.05
N ILE A 9 11.66 4.04 -4.81
CA ILE A 9 10.97 2.77 -4.51
C ILE A 9 11.97 1.60 -4.55
N ALA A 10 12.82 1.54 -5.58
CA ALA A 10 13.84 0.50 -5.71
C ALA A 10 14.83 0.53 -4.55
N THR A 11 15.29 1.71 -4.15
CA THR A 11 16.23 1.88 -3.03
C THR A 11 15.61 1.42 -1.72
N VAL A 12 14.38 1.85 -1.41
CA VAL A 12 13.66 1.42 -0.20
C VAL A 12 13.48 -0.11 -0.20
N PHE A 13 13.13 -0.69 -1.35
CA PHE A 13 12.97 -2.13 -1.48
C PHE A 13 14.27 -2.91 -1.24
N LEU A 14 15.34 -2.52 -1.91
CA LEU A 14 16.61 -3.25 -1.86
C LEU A 14 17.39 -3.04 -0.55
N VAL A 15 17.32 -1.83 0.03
CA VAL A 15 18.12 -1.48 1.21
C VAL A 15 17.38 -1.76 2.52
N ILE A 16 16.05 -1.60 2.54
CA ILE A 16 15.26 -1.74 3.77
C ILE A 16 14.48 -3.06 3.79
N PHE A 17 13.67 -3.33 2.76
CA PHE A 17 12.76 -4.49 2.79
C PHE A 17 13.50 -5.82 2.61
N VAL A 18 14.34 -5.95 1.57
CA VAL A 18 15.02 -7.21 1.25
C VAL A 18 15.92 -7.70 2.40
N PRO A 19 16.81 -6.89 3.01
CA PRO A 19 17.69 -7.37 4.07
C PRO A 19 16.91 -7.81 5.31
N ASN A 20 15.83 -7.09 5.66
CA ASN A 20 14.97 -7.46 6.77
C ASN A 20 14.18 -8.75 6.51
N LEU A 21 13.70 -8.96 5.27
CA LEU A 21 13.06 -10.21 4.88
C LEU A 21 14.04 -11.39 4.91
N LEU A 22 15.27 -11.21 4.41
CA LEU A 22 16.32 -12.23 4.47
C LEU A 22 16.69 -12.55 5.92
N ARG A 23 16.81 -11.53 6.78
CA ARG A 23 17.03 -11.72 8.22
C ARG A 23 15.90 -12.54 8.84
N MET A 24 14.66 -12.19 8.55
CA MET A 24 13.48 -12.91 9.05
C MET A 24 13.42 -14.36 8.56
N TRP A 25 13.72 -14.59 7.28
CA TRP A 25 13.83 -15.93 6.69
C TRP A 25 14.96 -16.74 7.36
N TYR A 26 16.13 -16.13 7.59
CA TYR A 26 17.26 -16.78 8.25
C TYR A 26 16.90 -17.24 9.66
N PHE A 27 16.32 -16.35 10.49
CA PHE A 27 15.93 -16.72 11.86
C PHE A 27 14.76 -17.72 11.89
N SER A 28 13.82 -17.58 10.94
CA SER A 28 12.64 -18.43 10.91
C SER A 28 12.95 -19.82 10.36
N ILE A 29 13.60 -19.95 9.20
CA ILE A 29 13.78 -21.25 8.55
C ILE A 29 15.14 -21.84 8.84
N VAL A 30 16.22 -21.11 8.49
CA VAL A 30 17.60 -21.64 8.49
C VAL A 30 18.08 -21.93 9.91
N LYS A 31 18.06 -20.92 10.80
CA LYS A 31 18.51 -21.06 12.19
C LYS A 31 17.61 -22.01 13.00
N SER A 32 16.33 -22.12 12.64
CA SER A 32 15.40 -23.06 13.29
C SER A 32 15.58 -24.51 12.81
N GLY A 33 16.53 -24.79 11.92
CA GLY A 33 16.83 -26.15 11.43
C GLY A 33 15.76 -26.76 10.51
N VAL A 34 14.89 -25.92 9.93
CA VAL A 34 13.75 -26.39 9.11
C VAL A 34 14.26 -26.75 7.71
N LYS A 35 14.30 -28.04 7.40
CA LYS A 35 14.69 -28.54 6.06
C LYS A 35 13.52 -28.44 5.08
N ALA A 36 13.23 -27.24 4.61
CA ALA A 36 12.16 -27.01 3.65
C ALA A 36 12.63 -27.26 2.20
N PRO A 37 12.05 -28.22 1.45
CA PRO A 37 12.33 -28.36 0.02
C PRO A 37 11.73 -27.18 -0.75
N VAL A 38 12.31 -26.87 -1.91
CA VAL A 38 11.86 -25.76 -2.79
C VAL A 38 10.36 -25.84 -3.10
N LYS A 39 9.83 -27.06 -3.26
CA LYS A 39 8.39 -27.31 -3.46
C LYS A 39 7.51 -26.67 -2.39
N SER A 40 7.92 -26.70 -1.11
CA SER A 40 7.12 -26.15 -0.01
C SER A 40 6.99 -24.62 -0.07
N TYR A 41 8.02 -23.93 -0.58
CA TYR A 41 7.96 -22.49 -0.81
C TYR A 41 6.90 -22.15 -1.86
N PHE A 42 6.91 -22.84 -3.00
CA PHE A 42 5.92 -22.61 -4.06
C PHE A 42 4.50 -22.98 -3.61
N THR A 43 4.32 -24.08 -2.85
CA THR A 43 3.00 -24.46 -2.34
C THR A 43 2.43 -23.44 -1.36
N ALA A 44 3.26 -22.88 -0.48
CA ALA A 44 2.82 -21.87 0.49
C ALA A 44 2.63 -20.47 -0.13
N LEU A 45 3.13 -20.24 -1.35
CA LEU A 45 3.15 -18.93 -1.99
C LEU A 45 1.74 -18.39 -2.28
N SER A 46 0.80 -19.26 -2.64
CA SER A 46 -0.60 -18.86 -2.85
C SER A 46 -1.22 -18.29 -1.57
N GLU A 47 -0.90 -18.87 -0.40
CA GLU A 47 -1.37 -18.39 0.88
C GLU A 47 -0.78 -17.03 1.24
N LEU A 48 0.48 -16.76 0.87
CA LEU A 48 1.09 -15.42 1.01
C LEU A 48 0.27 -14.36 0.29
N PHE A 49 0.00 -14.56 -1.01
CA PHE A 49 -0.74 -13.58 -1.81
C PHE A 49 -2.19 -13.41 -1.37
N VAL A 50 -2.85 -14.51 -0.99
CA VAL A 50 -4.22 -14.44 -0.45
C VAL A 50 -4.24 -13.63 0.86
N GLN A 51 -3.36 -13.92 1.82
CA GLN A 51 -3.32 -13.19 3.09
C GLN A 51 -2.91 -11.73 2.90
N MET A 52 -1.97 -11.47 2.00
CA MET A 52 -1.48 -10.13 1.69
C MET A 52 -2.61 -9.27 1.08
N PHE A 53 -3.26 -9.69 0.00
CA PHE A 53 -4.22 -8.81 -0.67
C PHE A 53 -5.64 -8.87 -0.11
N THR A 54 -6.10 -10.02 0.38
CA THR A 54 -7.51 -10.18 0.73
C THR A 54 -7.81 -10.04 2.22
N GLN A 55 -6.82 -10.26 3.09
CA GLN A 55 -6.99 -10.25 4.56
C GLN A 55 -8.29 -10.95 5.04
N LYS A 56 -8.66 -12.08 4.41
CA LYS A 56 -9.99 -12.73 4.60
C LYS A 56 -10.37 -12.97 6.06
N ARG A 57 -9.40 -13.29 6.91
CA ARG A 57 -9.59 -13.56 8.36
C ARG A 57 -10.14 -12.36 9.14
N ALA A 58 -10.04 -11.14 8.59
CA ALA A 58 -10.64 -9.95 9.22
C ALA A 58 -12.18 -9.98 9.16
N LYS A 59 -12.78 -10.72 8.22
CA LYS A 59 -14.24 -10.90 8.15
C LYS A 59 -14.79 -11.77 9.26
N ASP A 60 -13.97 -12.71 9.77
CA ASP A 60 -14.40 -13.71 10.73
C ASP A 60 -14.59 -13.10 12.15
N CYS A 61 -14.13 -11.87 12.37
CA CYS A 61 -14.21 -11.22 13.68
C CYS A 61 -15.48 -10.40 13.91
N ASP A 62 -16.17 -9.90 12.86
CA ASP A 62 -17.39 -9.10 13.06
C ASP A 62 -18.25 -8.94 11.79
N ASN A 63 -19.47 -9.52 11.78
CA ASN A 63 -20.38 -9.53 10.62
C ASN A 63 -20.83 -8.12 10.17
N LYS A 64 -20.79 -7.12 11.07
CA LYS A 64 -21.13 -5.72 10.77
C LYS A 64 -20.02 -4.96 10.04
N ASP A 65 -18.81 -5.51 9.94
CA ASP A 65 -17.63 -4.84 9.37
C ASP A 65 -17.29 -5.27 7.94
N ASN A 66 -18.16 -6.05 7.28
CA ASN A 66 -17.99 -6.49 5.89
C ASN A 66 -17.87 -5.32 4.89
N PHE A 67 -18.63 -4.23 5.09
CA PHE A 67 -18.52 -3.03 4.26
C PHE A 67 -17.16 -2.36 4.42
N ARG A 68 -16.66 -2.23 5.66
CA ARG A 68 -15.34 -1.66 5.95
C ARG A 68 -14.20 -2.50 5.38
N TRP A 69 -14.34 -3.82 5.40
CA TRP A 69 -13.40 -4.72 4.72
C TRP A 69 -13.39 -4.48 3.20
N LEU A 70 -14.57 -4.31 2.59
CA LEU A 70 -14.67 -4.03 1.15
C LEU A 70 -14.04 -2.67 0.81
N GLU A 71 -14.33 -1.63 1.57
CA GLU A 71 -13.69 -0.32 1.42
C GLU A 71 -12.16 -0.43 1.53
N HIS A 72 -11.65 -1.18 2.52
CA HIS A 72 -10.22 -1.41 2.65
C HIS A 72 -9.64 -2.15 1.44
N LEU A 73 -10.33 -3.18 0.95
CA LEU A 73 -9.88 -3.95 -0.21
C LEU A 73 -9.82 -3.06 -1.46
N VAL A 74 -10.87 -2.29 -1.73
CA VAL A 74 -10.93 -1.34 -2.85
C VAL A 74 -9.84 -0.28 -2.70
N LEU A 75 -9.59 0.22 -1.49
CA LEU A 75 -8.51 1.18 -1.23
C LEU A 75 -7.14 0.59 -1.58
N VAL A 76 -6.84 -0.64 -1.15
CA VAL A 76 -5.54 -1.29 -1.43
C VAL A 76 -5.32 -1.44 -2.93
N PHE A 77 -6.32 -1.94 -3.67
CA PHE A 77 -6.21 -2.08 -5.12
C PHE A 77 -6.12 -0.74 -5.83
N SER A 78 -6.96 0.23 -5.47
CA SER A 78 -6.92 1.58 -6.08
C SER A 78 -5.57 2.25 -5.85
N TYR A 79 -5.02 2.11 -4.64
CA TYR A 79 -3.73 2.66 -4.28
C TYR A 79 -2.56 2.00 -5.03
N LEU A 80 -2.52 0.66 -5.11
CA LEU A 80 -1.48 -0.04 -5.87
C LEU A 80 -1.58 0.22 -7.37
N SER A 81 -2.80 0.31 -7.88
CA SER A 81 -3.06 0.64 -9.28
C SER A 81 -2.65 2.08 -9.58
N LEU A 82 -2.99 3.05 -8.74
CA LEU A 82 -2.53 4.44 -8.91
C LEU A 82 -1.01 4.54 -8.90
N LEU A 83 -0.32 3.86 -7.98
CA LEU A 83 1.14 3.83 -7.97
C LEU A 83 1.67 3.24 -9.28
N PHE A 84 1.05 2.17 -9.79
CA PHE A 84 1.44 1.60 -11.08
C PHE A 84 1.22 2.60 -12.23
N THR A 85 0.05 3.25 -12.27
CA THR A 85 -0.32 4.23 -13.29
C THR A 85 0.61 5.45 -13.27
N THR A 86 0.98 5.97 -12.10
CA THR A 86 1.90 7.12 -12.00
C THR A 86 3.34 6.74 -12.32
N VAL A 87 3.85 5.64 -11.74
CA VAL A 87 5.28 5.29 -11.76
C VAL A 87 5.70 4.47 -12.98
N PHE A 88 4.80 3.69 -13.58
CA PHE A 88 5.13 2.85 -14.74
C PHE A 88 4.45 3.32 -16.03
N LEU A 89 3.22 3.83 -15.93
CA LEU A 89 2.47 4.32 -17.10
C LEU A 89 2.65 5.83 -17.35
N ASN A 90 3.46 6.51 -16.53
CA ASN A 90 3.75 7.93 -16.64
C ASN A 90 2.48 8.80 -16.72
N TRP A 91 1.55 8.61 -15.76
CA TRP A 91 0.22 9.22 -15.80
C TRP A 91 0.21 10.74 -16.07
N PHE A 92 1.17 11.49 -15.51
CA PHE A 92 1.25 12.94 -15.71
C PHE A 92 1.79 13.36 -17.08
N GLY A 93 2.50 12.47 -17.79
CA GLY A 93 3.07 12.76 -19.12
C GLY A 93 2.39 12.03 -20.27
N THR A 94 1.40 11.19 -19.99
CA THR A 94 0.73 10.41 -21.04
C THR A 94 -0.32 11.22 -21.80
N GLY A 95 -0.45 10.93 -23.10
CA GLY A 95 -1.56 11.37 -23.96
C GLY A 95 -2.63 10.29 -24.19
N SER A 96 -2.46 9.08 -23.63
CA SER A 96 -3.42 7.99 -23.81
C SER A 96 -4.67 8.21 -22.97
N LEU A 97 -5.82 8.36 -23.62
CA LEU A 97 -7.12 8.55 -22.95
C LEU A 97 -7.40 7.45 -21.90
N PHE A 98 -7.06 6.20 -22.21
CA PHE A 98 -7.23 5.08 -21.29
C PHE A 98 -6.47 5.29 -19.97
N ILE A 99 -5.18 5.63 -20.05
CA ILE A 99 -4.33 5.83 -18.87
C ILE A 99 -4.78 7.07 -18.10
N ILE A 100 -5.23 8.12 -18.80
CA ILE A 100 -5.76 9.35 -18.19
C ILE A 100 -6.99 9.03 -17.34
N VAL A 101 -8.00 8.39 -17.94
CA VAL A 101 -9.25 8.01 -17.26
C VAL A 101 -8.97 7.04 -16.12
N LEU A 102 -8.09 6.05 -16.33
CA LEU A 102 -7.72 5.08 -15.31
C LEU A 102 -7.19 5.78 -14.05
N GLY A 103 -6.19 6.66 -14.20
CA GLY A 103 -5.62 7.35 -13.04
C GLY A 103 -6.61 8.30 -12.36
N TYR A 104 -7.54 8.91 -13.11
CA TYR A 104 -8.60 9.74 -12.52
C TYR A 104 -9.53 8.92 -11.64
N VAL A 105 -9.96 7.75 -12.13
CA VAL A 105 -10.82 6.83 -11.36
C VAL A 105 -10.09 6.35 -10.11
N GLU A 106 -8.83 5.91 -10.24
CA GLU A 106 -8.02 5.43 -9.12
C GLU A 106 -7.81 6.51 -8.05
N SER A 107 -7.44 7.72 -8.47
CA SER A 107 -7.24 8.87 -7.60
C SER A 107 -8.53 9.29 -6.88
N PHE A 108 -9.65 9.31 -7.59
CA PHE A 108 -10.97 9.59 -7.03
C PHE A 108 -11.40 8.55 -6.00
N LEU A 109 -11.23 7.25 -6.30
CA LEU A 109 -11.55 6.16 -5.37
C LEU A 109 -10.74 6.26 -4.08
N ILE A 110 -9.42 6.51 -4.18
CA ILE A 110 -8.57 6.73 -3.01
C ILE A 110 -9.09 7.90 -2.19
N PHE A 111 -9.37 9.04 -2.83
CA PHE A 111 -9.87 10.24 -2.15
C PHE A 111 -11.17 9.96 -1.38
N VAL A 112 -12.18 9.38 -2.03
CA VAL A 112 -13.49 9.12 -1.41
C VAL A 112 -13.38 8.15 -0.22
N ILE A 113 -12.66 7.04 -0.40
CA ILE A 113 -12.55 6.03 0.66
C ILE A 113 -11.73 6.55 1.84
N THR A 114 -10.62 7.24 1.57
CA THR A 114 -9.80 7.82 2.64
C THR A 114 -10.53 8.94 3.36
N TYR A 115 -11.33 9.75 2.65
CA TYR A 115 -12.20 10.75 3.27
C TYR A 115 -13.21 10.09 4.22
N HIS A 116 -13.85 9.00 3.80
CA HIS A 116 -14.76 8.25 4.67
C HIS A 116 -14.04 7.71 5.92
N PHE A 117 -12.82 7.18 5.78
CA PHE A 117 -12.01 6.70 6.90
C PHE A 117 -11.61 7.81 7.87
N VAL A 118 -11.17 8.97 7.36
CA VAL A 118 -10.86 10.15 8.20
C VAL A 118 -12.12 10.62 8.93
N SER A 119 -13.25 10.75 8.23
CA SER A 119 -14.54 11.17 8.81
C SER A 119 -14.98 10.22 9.92
N GLY A 120 -14.87 8.90 9.72
CA GLY A 120 -15.18 7.90 10.73
C GLY A 120 -14.31 8.01 11.98
N ARG A 121 -13.03 8.33 11.83
CA ARG A 121 -12.10 8.56 12.95
C ARG A 121 -12.41 9.84 13.72
N ILE A 122 -12.72 10.93 13.02
CA ILE A 122 -13.15 12.20 13.64
C ILE A 122 -14.44 11.98 14.45
N LYS A 123 -15.41 11.28 13.86
CA LYS A 123 -16.71 10.99 14.50
C LYS A 123 -16.64 9.94 15.62
N ARG A 124 -15.51 9.21 15.76
CA ARG A 124 -15.31 8.11 16.73
C ARG A 124 -16.47 7.11 16.77
N ASN A 125 -17.03 6.80 15.59
CA ASN A 125 -18.29 6.07 15.44
C ASN A 125 -18.18 4.55 15.70
N LYS A 126 -16.98 4.01 15.85
CA LYS A 126 -16.68 2.59 16.10
C LYS A 126 -15.56 2.49 17.14
N ALA A 127 -15.54 1.41 17.93
CA ALA A 127 -14.50 1.20 18.96
C ALA A 127 -13.07 1.30 18.39
N LEU A 128 -12.87 0.76 17.19
CA LEU A 128 -11.63 0.83 16.40
C LEU A 128 -11.25 2.24 15.90
N ASN A 129 -12.20 3.17 15.82
CA ASN A 129 -11.98 4.57 15.48
C ASN A 129 -11.72 5.42 16.73
N THR A 130 -12.28 5.01 17.88
CA THR A 130 -12.09 5.69 19.17
C THR A 130 -10.65 5.60 19.67
N PHE A 131 -10.01 4.43 19.53
CA PHE A 131 -8.62 4.21 19.95
C PHE A 131 -7.71 4.08 18.72
N SER A 132 -7.35 5.23 18.14
CA SER A 132 -6.46 5.30 16.96
C SER A 132 -5.07 5.79 17.36
N GLN A 133 -4.02 5.12 16.86
CA GLN A 133 -2.65 5.58 17.06
C GLN A 133 -2.32 6.77 16.13
N PRO A 134 -1.35 7.64 16.47
CA PRO A 134 -0.93 8.73 15.59
C PRO A 134 -0.50 8.26 14.19
N SER A 135 0.15 7.11 14.10
CA SER A 135 0.54 6.49 12.83
C SER A 135 -0.66 6.12 11.94
N ASP A 136 -1.83 5.84 12.52
CA ASP A 136 -3.08 5.58 11.79
C ASP A 136 -3.57 6.85 11.08
N TRP A 137 -3.49 7.98 11.78
CA TRP A 137 -3.89 9.28 11.25
C TRP A 137 -2.93 9.73 10.15
N LEU A 138 -1.63 9.68 10.39
CA LEU A 138 -0.61 10.04 9.40
C LEU A 138 -0.78 9.22 8.11
N PHE A 139 -0.99 7.90 8.23
CA PHE A 139 -1.17 7.05 7.05
C PHE A 139 -2.40 7.44 6.21
N VAL A 140 -3.57 7.60 6.85
CA VAL A 140 -4.81 7.86 6.11
C VAL A 140 -4.84 9.29 5.56
N ILE A 141 -4.33 10.28 6.31
CA ILE A 141 -4.25 11.68 5.85
C ILE A 141 -3.31 11.79 4.64
N TRP A 142 -2.14 11.15 4.67
CA TRP A 142 -1.23 11.22 3.52
C TRP A 142 -1.80 10.51 2.30
N LEU A 143 -2.52 9.39 2.47
CA LEU A 143 -3.21 8.77 1.33
C LEU A 143 -4.31 9.67 0.76
N LEU A 144 -5.06 10.37 1.61
CA LEU A 144 -6.06 11.36 1.17
C LEU A 144 -5.41 12.48 0.37
N LEU A 145 -4.32 13.06 0.90
CA LEU A 145 -3.56 14.12 0.22
C LEU A 145 -2.93 13.61 -1.09
N MET A 146 -2.40 12.39 -1.12
CA MET A 146 -1.87 11.77 -2.34
C MET A 146 -2.94 11.65 -3.41
N GLY A 147 -4.12 11.12 -3.08
CA GLY A 147 -5.24 11.03 -4.01
C GLY A 147 -5.66 12.40 -4.53
N LEU A 148 -5.92 13.36 -3.63
CA LEU A 148 -6.37 14.70 -3.99
C LEU A 148 -5.36 15.47 -4.83
N THR A 149 -4.10 15.51 -4.40
CA THR A 149 -3.06 16.28 -5.09
C THR A 149 -2.72 15.68 -6.46
N ALA A 150 -2.73 14.34 -6.60
CA ALA A 150 -2.54 13.69 -7.90
C ALA A 150 -3.68 14.04 -8.88
N PHE A 151 -4.93 14.02 -8.39
CA PHE A 151 -6.10 14.47 -9.16
C PHE A 151 -5.93 15.90 -9.68
N LEU A 152 -5.57 16.82 -8.77
CA LEU A 152 -5.43 18.24 -9.07
C LEU A 152 -4.29 18.52 -10.05
N VAL A 153 -3.15 17.86 -9.89
CA VAL A 153 -2.04 17.96 -10.85
C VAL A 153 -2.50 17.53 -12.24
N ARG A 154 -3.18 16.38 -12.37
CA ARG A 154 -3.68 15.93 -13.68
C ARG A 154 -4.70 16.92 -14.26
N LEU A 155 -5.61 17.43 -13.43
CA LEU A 155 -6.58 18.46 -13.84
C LEU A 155 -5.89 19.74 -14.34
N PHE A 156 -4.82 20.18 -13.68
CA PHE A 156 -4.08 21.38 -14.09
C PHE A 156 -3.33 21.17 -15.42
N ILE A 157 -2.86 19.95 -15.68
CA ILE A 157 -2.26 19.56 -16.96
C ILE A 157 -3.33 19.63 -18.06
N ASP A 158 -4.48 19.01 -17.84
CA ASP A 158 -5.55 18.93 -18.84
C ASP A 158 -6.18 20.30 -19.15
N LEU A 159 -6.22 21.21 -18.17
CA LEU A 159 -6.65 22.60 -18.35
C LEU A 159 -5.55 23.54 -18.84
N GLN A 160 -4.33 23.05 -19.08
CA GLN A 160 -3.17 23.87 -19.46
C GLN A 160 -2.85 25.00 -18.45
N LEU A 161 -3.20 24.79 -17.18
CA LEU A 161 -2.97 25.75 -16.08
C LEU A 161 -1.68 25.48 -15.31
N LEU A 162 -1.06 24.32 -15.53
CA LEU A 162 0.09 23.86 -14.72
C LEU A 162 1.29 24.81 -14.82
N GLU A 163 1.56 25.37 -15.99
CA GLU A 163 2.72 26.28 -16.19
C GLU A 163 2.64 27.51 -15.28
N ASN A 164 1.45 28.08 -15.14
CA ASN A 164 1.19 29.22 -14.25
C ASN A 164 1.04 28.82 -12.77
N ASN A 165 0.83 27.54 -12.49
CA ASN A 165 0.52 27.01 -11.15
C ASN A 165 1.40 25.82 -10.76
N ILE A 166 2.71 25.91 -11.06
CA ILE A 166 3.67 24.83 -10.83
C ILE A 166 3.75 24.41 -9.35
N TRP A 167 3.36 25.30 -8.44
CA TRP A 167 3.26 25.03 -7.00
C TRP A 167 2.39 23.80 -6.69
N MET A 168 1.35 23.52 -7.47
CA MET A 168 0.51 22.33 -7.30
C MET A 168 1.31 21.04 -7.54
N TYR A 169 2.16 21.02 -8.57
CA TYR A 169 3.05 19.88 -8.82
C TYR A 169 4.09 19.71 -7.71
N ILE A 170 4.65 20.83 -7.23
CA ILE A 170 5.62 20.81 -6.12
C ILE A 170 4.98 20.24 -4.86
N ILE A 171 3.78 20.68 -4.48
CA ILE A 171 3.05 20.13 -3.32
C ILE A 171 2.82 18.63 -3.50
N HIS A 172 2.37 18.19 -4.68
CA HIS A 172 2.17 16.76 -4.92
C HIS A 172 3.47 15.96 -4.74
N LEU A 173 4.59 16.44 -5.30
CA LEU A 173 5.88 15.80 -5.13
C LEU A 173 6.36 15.79 -3.67
N THR A 174 6.11 16.85 -2.90
CA THR A 174 6.44 16.88 -1.46
C THR A 174 5.65 15.82 -0.69
N VAL A 175 4.34 15.72 -0.93
CA VAL A 175 3.49 14.70 -0.30
C VAL A 175 3.95 13.29 -0.71
N LEU A 176 4.25 13.08 -1.99
CA LEU A 176 4.75 11.81 -2.52
C LEU A 176 6.09 11.43 -1.88
N ALA A 177 7.03 12.36 -1.80
CA ALA A 177 8.36 12.12 -1.23
C ALA A 177 8.27 11.73 0.24
N GLN A 178 7.48 12.45 1.05
CA GLN A 178 7.24 12.10 2.45
C GLN A 178 6.57 10.72 2.57
N TRP A 179 5.58 10.45 1.73
CA TRP A 179 4.88 9.17 1.72
C TRP A 179 5.86 8.02 1.40
N ALA A 180 6.67 8.15 0.34
CA ALA A 180 7.58 7.10 -0.12
C ALA A 180 8.79 6.89 0.81
N LEU A 181 9.37 7.97 1.36
CA LEU A 181 10.60 7.90 2.15
C LEU A 181 10.36 7.69 3.65
N ILE A 182 9.22 8.10 4.17
CA ILE A 182 8.94 8.03 5.61
C ILE A 182 7.87 6.98 5.88
N ILE A 183 6.70 7.10 5.24
CA ILE A 183 5.52 6.31 5.61
C ILE A 183 5.63 4.86 5.12
N VAL A 184 6.18 4.62 3.93
CA VAL A 184 6.37 3.25 3.41
C VAL A 184 7.38 2.44 4.24
N PRO A 185 8.64 2.89 4.40
CA PRO A 185 9.65 2.09 5.10
C PRO A 185 9.48 2.02 6.62
N PHE A 186 8.78 2.98 7.24
CA PHE A 186 8.68 3.04 8.71
C PHE A 186 7.25 3.04 9.23
N GLY A 187 6.26 2.90 8.35
CA GLY A 187 4.84 2.89 8.72
C GLY A 187 4.19 1.52 8.61
N LYS A 188 2.95 1.50 8.14
CA LYS A 188 2.14 0.26 8.13
C LYS A 188 2.48 -0.71 7.00
N TRP A 189 3.18 -0.25 5.96
CA TRP A 189 3.60 -1.09 4.83
C TRP A 189 4.62 -2.16 5.24
N THR A 190 5.59 -1.82 6.08
CA THR A 190 6.50 -2.81 6.68
C THR A 190 5.76 -3.83 7.52
N HIS A 191 4.88 -3.37 8.42
CA HIS A 191 4.06 -4.28 9.23
C HIS A 191 3.25 -5.23 8.35
N PHE A 192 2.61 -4.71 7.31
CA PHE A 192 1.84 -5.48 6.35
C PHE A 192 2.68 -6.56 5.64
N LEU A 193 3.82 -6.16 5.06
CA LEU A 193 4.73 -7.06 4.36
C LEU A 193 5.28 -8.13 5.31
N TYR A 194 5.89 -7.73 6.42
CA TYR A 194 6.52 -8.66 7.36
C TYR A 194 5.51 -9.60 8.02
N ARG A 195 4.29 -9.14 8.34
CA ARG A 195 3.23 -10.01 8.85
C ARG A 195 2.86 -11.10 7.84
N SER A 196 2.70 -10.73 6.56
CA SER A 196 2.35 -11.67 5.50
C SER A 196 3.45 -12.72 5.29
N PHE A 197 4.71 -12.29 5.24
CA PHE A 197 5.87 -13.19 5.17
C PHE A 197 6.01 -14.06 6.44
N GLY A 198 5.62 -13.56 7.61
CA GLY A 198 5.62 -14.35 8.86
C GLY A 198 4.65 -15.51 8.83
N LEU A 199 3.43 -15.26 8.37
CA LEU A 199 2.45 -16.33 8.16
C LEU A 199 2.93 -17.33 7.09
N TYR A 200 3.54 -16.85 6.01
CA TYR A 200 4.13 -17.69 4.97
C TYR A 200 5.25 -18.59 5.51
N PHE A 201 6.21 -18.05 6.27
CA PHE A 201 7.27 -18.87 6.88
C PHE A 201 6.71 -19.83 7.94
N ALA A 202 5.71 -19.41 8.74
CA ALA A 202 5.05 -20.28 9.68
C ALA A 202 4.36 -21.47 8.98
N LYS A 203 3.70 -21.23 7.84
CA LYS A 203 3.09 -22.28 7.01
C LYS A 203 4.13 -23.26 6.47
N ILE A 204 5.27 -22.77 5.99
CA ILE A 204 6.36 -23.63 5.55
C ILE A 204 6.84 -24.52 6.69
N LYS A 205 6.97 -23.98 7.91
CA LYS A 205 7.34 -24.78 9.09
C LYS A 205 6.33 -25.88 9.41
N THR A 206 5.03 -25.58 9.37
CA THR A 206 4.01 -26.59 9.70
C THR A 206 3.94 -27.70 8.66
N MET A 207 4.26 -27.41 7.39
CA MET A 207 4.41 -28.45 6.35
C MET A 207 5.61 -29.39 6.57
N GLN A 208 6.59 -28.99 7.39
CA GLN A 208 7.79 -29.80 7.68
C GLN A 208 7.76 -30.50 9.04
N LYS A 209 6.79 -30.17 9.91
CA LYS A 209 6.63 -30.92 11.15
C LYS A 209 6.00 -32.28 10.83
N PRO A 210 6.56 -33.41 11.31
CA PRO A 210 5.79 -34.65 11.35
C PRO A 210 4.56 -34.39 12.22
N GLY A 211 3.40 -34.85 11.75
CA GLY A 211 2.15 -34.83 12.52
C GLY A 211 2.26 -35.59 13.82
#